data_AF-A0A6L5DVD0-F1
#
_entry.id   AF-A0A6L5DVD0-F1
#
_cell.length_a   1.000
_cell.length_b   1.000
_cell.length_c   1.000
_cell.angle_alpha   90.00
_cell.angle_beta   90.00
_cell.angle_gamma   90.00
#
_symmetry.space_group_name_H-M   'P 1'
#
loop_
_entity.id
_entity.type
_entity.pdbx_description
1 polymer ?
#
loop_
_entity_poly.entity_id
_entity_poly.type
_entity_poly.pdbx_seq_one_letter_code
_entity_poly.pdbx_strand_id
1 'polypeptide(L)'
;MNYFKIQPDNLTNKEKKVTYFLLIICLIIAVVFFGIIKKNHNYESAIRKGKDFISTECEIIGYGAKFNSSIFKYNYRGEKYNSRQHNTDDLQIGEKYRGRLNKNEPEVAIMLLNEPVIDTSKYKKTIARIKKIEPKKYDLNLVTYLYEINNQKYSRTEFMNKFFKWKKGENVSILYKINNPKISYIEKETGGNKS
;
A
#
# COMPACT_ATOMS: atom_id res chain seq x y z
N MET A 1 47.30 -34.19 12.83
CA MET A 1 46.23 -33.70 11.95
C MET A 1 45.25 -34.83 11.71
N ASN A 2 44.09 -34.80 12.35
CA ASN A 2 43.03 -35.79 12.11
C ASN A 2 42.24 -35.37 10.87
N TYR A 3 42.43 -36.09 9.77
CA TYR A 3 41.56 -35.98 8.61
C TYR A 3 40.24 -36.69 8.95
N PHE A 4 39.13 -35.96 8.94
CA PHE A 4 37.79 -36.57 8.93
C PHE A 4 37.70 -37.42 7.65
N LYS A 5 37.82 -38.75 7.80
CA LYS A 5 37.52 -39.70 6.73
C LYS A 5 36.02 -39.62 6.50
N ILE A 6 35.61 -38.97 5.43
CA ILE A 6 34.22 -38.99 4.95
C ILE A 6 33.88 -40.46 4.70
N GLN A 7 32.92 -41.00 5.45
CA GLN A 7 32.48 -42.38 5.25
C GLN A 7 31.88 -42.50 3.84
N PRO A 8 32.19 -43.57 3.08
CA PRO A 8 31.62 -43.78 1.77
C PRO A 8 30.10 -43.93 1.91
N ASP A 9 29.36 -43.18 1.10
CA ASP A 9 27.90 -43.18 1.12
C ASP A 9 27.34 -44.54 0.67
N ASN A 10 26.47 -45.13 1.51
CA ASN A 10 25.88 -46.46 1.35
C ASN A 10 24.72 -46.51 0.34
N LEU A 11 24.44 -45.41 -0.36
CA LEU A 11 23.38 -45.34 -1.35
C LEU A 11 23.72 -46.15 -2.62
N THR A 12 22.76 -46.92 -3.11
CA THR A 12 22.84 -47.59 -4.42
C THR A 12 22.87 -46.57 -5.56
N ASN A 13 23.37 -46.97 -6.74
CA ASN A 13 23.47 -46.07 -7.92
C ASN A 13 22.12 -45.43 -8.32
N LYS A 14 21.00 -46.10 -8.04
CA LYS A 14 19.65 -45.57 -8.29
C LYS A 14 19.28 -44.49 -7.27
N GLU A 15 19.56 -44.72 -5.99
CA GLU A 15 19.33 -43.76 -4.92
C GLU A 15 20.22 -42.53 -5.07
N LYS A 16 21.50 -42.69 -5.45
CA LYS A 16 22.40 -41.57 -5.75
C LYS A 16 21.83 -40.63 -6.81
N LYS A 17 21.30 -41.17 -7.92
CA LYS A 17 20.66 -40.36 -8.97
C LYS A 17 19.45 -39.58 -8.46
N VAL A 18 18.61 -40.19 -7.62
CA VAL A 18 17.45 -39.52 -7.01
C VAL A 18 17.89 -38.44 -6.04
N THR A 19 18.89 -38.71 -5.19
CA THR A 19 19.45 -37.74 -4.25
C THR A 19 20.08 -36.55 -4.96
N TYR A 20 20.86 -36.76 -6.02
CA TYR A 20 21.42 -35.66 -6.82
C TYR A 20 20.32 -34.83 -7.49
N PHE A 21 19.27 -35.47 -8.01
CA PHE A 21 18.14 -34.78 -8.60
C PHE A 21 17.38 -33.92 -7.57
N LEU A 22 17.15 -34.45 -6.36
CA LEU A 22 16.55 -33.70 -5.25
C LEU A 22 17.44 -32.53 -4.81
N LEU A 23 18.76 -32.70 -4.74
CA LEU A 23 19.69 -31.62 -4.40
C LEU A 23 19.65 -30.48 -5.43
N ILE A 24 19.58 -30.80 -6.73
CA ILE A 24 19.43 -29.81 -7.79
C ILE A 24 18.10 -29.06 -7.66
N ILE A 25 17.00 -29.76 -7.39
CA ILE A 25 15.70 -29.12 -7.14
C ILE A 25 15.77 -28.19 -5.93
N CYS A 26 16.35 -28.64 -4.81
CA CYS A 26 16.54 -27.81 -3.63
C CYS A 26 17.39 -26.57 -3.92
N LEU A 27 18.44 -26.69 -4.73
CA LEU A 27 19.27 -25.56 -5.15
C LEU A 27 18.48 -24.57 -6.01
N ILE A 28 17.68 -25.05 -6.96
CA ILE A 28 16.81 -24.20 -7.80
C ILE A 28 15.80 -23.45 -6.90
N ILE A 29 15.16 -24.15 -5.97
CA ILE A 29 14.23 -23.54 -5.00
C ILE A 29 14.95 -22.48 -4.17
N ALA A 30 16.16 -22.76 -3.66
CA ALA A 30 16.93 -21.81 -2.88
C ALA A 30 17.30 -20.54 -3.68
N VAL A 31 17.71 -20.69 -4.95
CA VAL A 31 18.03 -19.57 -5.85
C VAL A 31 16.80 -18.72 -6.14
N VAL A 32 15.66 -19.35 -6.45
CA VAL A 32 14.39 -18.65 -6.68
C VAL A 32 13.94 -17.92 -5.42
N PHE A 33 14.01 -18.57 -4.26
CA PHE A 33 13.63 -17.99 -2.97
C PHE A 33 14.53 -16.79 -2.61
N PHE A 34 15.85 -16.90 -2.80
CA PHE A 34 16.78 -15.78 -2.62
C PHE A 34 16.52 -14.64 -3.59
N GLY A 35 16.17 -14.93 -4.85
CA GLY A 35 15.79 -13.93 -5.84
C GLY A 35 14.56 -13.12 -5.42
N ILE A 36 13.54 -13.79 -4.87
CA ILE A 36 12.32 -13.15 -4.35
C ILE A 36 12.65 -12.28 -3.12
N ILE A 37 13.45 -12.79 -2.17
CA ILE A 37 13.86 -12.04 -0.98
C ILE A 37 14.65 -10.78 -1.37
N LYS A 38 15.62 -10.91 -2.28
CA LYS A 38 16.44 -9.80 -2.76
C LYS A 38 15.58 -8.71 -3.40
N LYS A 39 14.58 -9.08 -4.20
CA LYS A 39 13.65 -8.14 -4.82
C LYS A 39 12.83 -7.37 -3.77
N ASN A 40 12.31 -8.06 -2.75
CA ASN A 40 11.56 -7.43 -1.67
C ASN A 40 12.44 -6.51 -0.79
N HIS A 41 13.68 -6.93 -0.50
CA HIS A 41 14.63 -6.11 0.25
C HIS A 41 15.06 -4.87 -0.54
N ASN A 42 15.24 -5.01 -1.86
CA ASN A 42 15.52 -3.87 -2.73
C ASN A 42 14.36 -2.88 -2.75
N TYR A 43 13.11 -3.36 -2.84
CA TYR A 43 11.91 -2.52 -2.76
C TYR A 43 11.84 -1.72 -1.45
N GLU A 44 11.99 -2.38 -0.29
CA GLU A 44 12.02 -1.67 0.99
C GLU A 44 13.22 -0.71 1.13
N SER A 45 14.38 -1.08 0.56
CA SER A 45 15.58 -0.25 0.63
C SER A 45 15.52 0.97 -0.29
N ALA A 46 14.89 0.86 -1.47
CA ALA A 46 14.62 1.96 -2.38
C ALA A 46 13.69 2.98 -1.71
N ILE A 47 12.64 2.48 -1.02
CA ILE A 47 11.72 3.29 -0.20
C ILE A 47 12.44 4.01 0.96
N ARG A 48 13.39 3.34 1.64
CA ARG A 48 14.10 3.89 2.82
C ARG A 48 15.29 4.79 2.48
N LYS A 49 16.01 4.56 1.38
CA LYS A 49 17.16 5.37 0.94
C LYS A 49 16.68 6.58 0.14
N GLY A 50 15.90 7.43 0.81
CA GLY A 50 15.28 8.61 0.22
C GLY A 50 16.29 9.73 -0.07
N LYS A 51 16.87 9.74 -1.27
CA LYS A 51 17.50 10.96 -1.83
C LYS A 51 16.96 11.40 -3.19
N ASP A 52 16.13 10.61 -3.87
CA ASP A 52 15.61 10.94 -5.21
C ASP A 52 14.14 10.56 -5.43
N PHE A 53 13.29 10.86 -4.47
CA PHE A 53 11.85 10.71 -4.67
C PHE A 53 11.23 11.96 -5.30
N ILE A 54 10.48 11.79 -6.40
CA ILE A 54 9.66 12.86 -6.99
C ILE A 54 8.19 12.60 -6.63
N SER A 55 7.44 13.68 -6.41
CA SER A 55 6.00 13.62 -6.25
C SER A 55 5.30 13.26 -7.56
N THR A 56 4.34 12.36 -7.49
CA THR A 56 3.46 12.00 -8.61
C THR A 56 2.01 11.92 -8.13
N GLU A 57 1.08 11.80 -9.08
CA GLU A 57 -0.30 11.40 -8.80
C GLU A 57 -0.46 9.91 -9.14
N CYS A 58 -1.05 9.18 -8.20
CA CYS A 58 -1.36 7.76 -8.32
C CYS A 58 -2.87 7.59 -8.38
N GLU A 59 -3.37 6.81 -9.34
CA GLU A 59 -4.79 6.46 -9.46
C GLU A 59 -4.98 4.96 -9.23
N ILE A 60 -5.92 4.60 -8.36
CA ILE A 60 -6.26 3.21 -8.08
C ILE A 60 -7.03 2.64 -9.28
N ILE A 61 -6.51 1.56 -9.86
CA ILE A 61 -7.10 0.91 -11.05
C ILE A 61 -7.60 -0.51 -10.79
N GLY A 62 -7.30 -1.08 -9.63
CA GLY A 62 -7.77 -2.41 -9.28
C GLY A 62 -7.19 -2.93 -7.98
N TYR A 63 -7.45 -4.20 -7.72
CA TYR A 63 -7.03 -4.88 -6.50
C TYR A 63 -6.32 -6.19 -6.83
N GLY A 64 -5.30 -6.54 -6.05
CA GLY A 64 -4.62 -7.82 -6.17
C GLY A 64 -5.46 -8.94 -5.56
N ALA A 65 -5.61 -10.05 -6.29
CA ALA A 65 -6.51 -11.17 -5.94
C ALA A 65 -6.20 -11.93 -4.64
N LYS A 66 -5.06 -11.69 -3.97
CA LYS A 66 -4.60 -12.51 -2.83
C LYS A 66 -4.13 -11.76 -1.58
N PHE A 67 -3.96 -10.44 -1.61
CA PHE A 67 -3.17 -9.76 -0.57
C PHE A 67 -3.60 -8.32 -0.27
N ASN A 68 -4.90 -8.01 -0.14
CA ASN A 68 -5.42 -6.68 0.22
C ASN A 68 -4.54 -5.55 -0.33
N SER A 69 -4.27 -5.60 -1.63
CA SER A 69 -3.29 -4.71 -2.26
C SER A 69 -4.00 -3.95 -3.35
N SER A 70 -3.79 -2.64 -3.38
CA SER A 70 -4.28 -1.82 -4.47
C SER A 70 -3.24 -1.82 -5.57
N ILE A 71 -3.70 -1.97 -6.81
CA ILE A 71 -2.94 -1.71 -8.02
C ILE A 71 -3.21 -0.26 -8.39
N PHE A 72 -2.16 0.53 -8.54
CA PHE A 72 -2.28 1.93 -8.92
C PHE A 72 -1.37 2.25 -10.11
N LYS A 73 -1.85 3.16 -10.96
CA LYS A 73 -1.11 3.69 -12.10
C LYS A 73 -0.60 5.09 -11.80
N TYR A 74 0.50 5.47 -12.44
CA TYR A 74 1.04 6.83 -12.43
C TYR A 74 1.78 7.09 -13.75
N ASN A 75 2.07 8.36 -14.03
CA ASN A 75 2.81 8.78 -15.22
C ASN A 75 4.14 9.40 -14.81
N TYR A 76 5.23 8.97 -15.45
CA TYR A 76 6.53 9.59 -15.33
C TYR A 76 7.15 9.76 -16.71
N ARG A 77 7.51 11.01 -17.05
CA ARG A 77 8.12 11.39 -18.35
C ARG A 77 7.31 10.95 -19.58
N GLY A 78 5.98 10.92 -19.47
CA GLY A 78 5.08 10.53 -20.56
C GLY A 78 4.77 9.03 -20.60
N GLU A 79 5.49 8.21 -19.84
CA GLU A 79 5.27 6.78 -19.75
C GLU A 79 4.37 6.41 -18.57
N LYS A 80 3.55 5.38 -18.76
CA LYS A 80 2.61 4.89 -17.74
C LYS A 80 3.22 3.68 -17.03
N TYR A 81 3.24 3.77 -15.71
CA TYR A 81 3.73 2.72 -14.82
C TYR A 81 2.61 2.24 -13.91
N ASN A 82 2.70 0.97 -13.49
CA ASN A 82 1.82 0.37 -12.52
C ASN A 82 2.64 -0.16 -11.35
N SER A 83 2.21 0.13 -10.12
CA SER A 83 2.79 -0.43 -8.91
C SER A 83 1.70 -1.03 -8.01
N ARG A 84 2.13 -1.76 -6.98
CA ARG A 84 1.25 -2.39 -6.00
C ARG A 84 1.67 -1.98 -4.60
N GLN A 85 0.68 -1.65 -3.78
CA GLN A 85 0.89 -1.37 -2.36
C GLN A 85 -0.14 -2.15 -1.55
N HIS A 86 0.32 -2.72 -0.44
CA HIS A 86 -0.54 -3.39 0.52
C HIS A 86 -1.29 -2.35 1.36
N ASN A 87 -2.62 -2.40 1.30
CA ASN A 87 -3.51 -1.37 1.80
C ASN A 87 -4.70 -2.01 2.53
N THR A 88 -5.52 -1.22 3.21
CA THR A 88 -6.82 -1.70 3.72
C THR A 88 -7.85 -1.77 2.59
N ASP A 89 -8.83 -2.67 2.73
CA ASP A 89 -9.84 -3.00 1.70
C ASP A 89 -10.83 -1.86 1.36
N ASP A 90 -10.73 -0.72 2.02
CA ASP A 90 -11.71 0.36 1.90
C ASP A 90 -11.45 1.30 0.72
N LEU A 91 -10.27 1.27 0.09
CA LEU A 91 -9.98 2.12 -1.07
C LEU A 91 -10.84 1.75 -2.29
N GLN A 92 -11.25 2.72 -3.10
CA GLN A 92 -12.13 2.57 -4.26
C GLN A 92 -11.36 2.81 -5.57
N ILE A 93 -11.75 2.10 -6.63
CA ILE A 93 -11.22 2.34 -7.98
C ILE A 93 -11.55 3.77 -8.44
N GLY A 94 -10.56 4.43 -9.05
CA GLY A 94 -10.66 5.80 -9.52
C GLY A 94 -10.39 6.86 -8.44
N GLU A 95 -10.06 6.45 -7.21
CA GLU A 95 -9.46 7.36 -6.24
C GLU A 95 -8.03 7.73 -6.64
N LYS A 96 -7.66 8.97 -6.31
CA LYS A 96 -6.37 9.55 -6.64
C LYS A 96 -5.69 10.01 -5.37
N TYR A 97 -4.40 9.72 -5.26
CA TYR A 97 -3.57 10.08 -4.12
C TYR A 97 -2.23 10.61 -4.61
N ARG A 98 -1.59 11.43 -3.79
CA ARG A 98 -0.18 11.74 -3.99
C ARG A 98 0.64 10.47 -3.84
N GLY A 99 1.69 10.38 -4.64
CA GLY A 99 2.67 9.32 -4.56
C GLY A 99 4.08 9.87 -4.57
N ARG A 100 5.02 9.00 -4.24
CA ARG A 100 6.46 9.23 -4.35
C ARG A 100 7.06 8.11 -5.19
N LEU A 101 7.76 8.45 -6.25
CA LEU A 101 8.47 7.50 -7.11
C LEU A 101 9.98 7.73 -7.06
N ASN A 102 10.77 6.66 -7.15
CA ASN A 102 12.22 6.74 -7.24
C ASN A 102 12.62 7.13 -8.68
N LYS A 103 13.36 8.23 -8.86
CA LYS A 103 13.80 8.69 -10.20
C LYS A 103 14.58 7.64 -10.99
N ASN A 104 15.36 6.83 -10.28
CA ASN A 104 16.29 5.86 -10.87
C ASN A 104 15.65 4.49 -11.08
N GLU A 105 14.51 4.24 -10.42
CA GLU A 105 13.72 3.00 -10.50
C GLU A 105 12.23 3.39 -10.58
N PRO A 106 11.79 3.95 -11.73
CA PRO A 106 10.44 4.52 -11.87
C PRO A 106 9.33 3.48 -11.76
N GLU A 107 9.63 2.19 -11.83
CA GLU A 107 8.71 1.07 -11.53
C GLU A 107 8.37 0.94 -10.03
N VAL A 108 9.14 1.61 -9.16
CA VAL A 108 8.92 1.65 -7.72
C VAL A 108 8.31 3.00 -7.34
N ALA A 109 7.02 2.96 -7.00
CA ALA A 109 6.31 4.08 -6.40
C ALA A 109 5.55 3.66 -5.15
N ILE A 110 5.33 4.63 -4.27
CA ILE A 110 4.54 4.51 -3.04
C ILE A 110 3.39 5.51 -3.13
N MET A 111 2.20 5.08 -2.76
CA MET A 111 1.02 5.92 -2.61
C MET A 111 0.89 6.42 -1.17
N LEU A 112 0.75 7.72 -0.99
CA LEU A 112 0.54 8.40 0.28
C LEU A 112 -0.97 8.43 0.59
N LEU A 113 -1.44 7.44 1.35
CA LEU A 113 -2.87 7.21 1.60
C LEU A 113 -3.57 8.31 2.41
N ASN A 114 -2.80 9.21 3.02
CA ASN A 114 -3.25 10.39 3.78
C ASN A 114 -3.27 11.68 2.95
N GLU A 115 -2.92 11.61 1.65
CA GLU A 115 -2.85 12.75 0.74
C GLU A 115 -3.69 12.50 -0.52
N PRO A 116 -5.03 12.50 -0.41
CA PRO A 116 -5.90 12.37 -1.57
C PRO A 116 -5.76 13.58 -2.52
N VAL A 117 -5.86 13.34 -3.83
CA VAL A 117 -5.92 14.38 -4.85
C VAL A 117 -7.39 14.57 -5.24
N ILE A 118 -7.94 15.71 -4.85
CA ILE A 118 -9.38 16.01 -4.98
C ILE A 118 -9.57 17.13 -5.98
N ASP A 119 -10.33 16.85 -7.04
CA ASP A 119 -10.88 17.86 -7.94
C ASP A 119 -12.20 18.35 -7.35
N THR A 120 -12.17 19.47 -6.63
CA THR A 120 -13.30 19.98 -5.82
C THR A 120 -14.58 20.17 -6.62
N SER A 121 -14.50 20.40 -7.95
CA SER A 121 -15.66 20.52 -8.84
C SER A 121 -16.53 19.26 -8.90
N LYS A 122 -15.96 18.09 -8.59
CA LYS A 122 -16.62 16.77 -8.65
C LYS A 122 -17.17 16.31 -7.30
N TYR A 123 -17.07 17.14 -6.26
CA TYR A 123 -17.38 16.78 -4.88
C TYR A 123 -18.38 17.76 -4.27
N LYS A 124 -19.16 17.27 -3.30
CA LYS A 124 -20.09 18.06 -2.49
C LYS A 124 -19.79 17.84 -1.01
N LYS A 125 -20.14 18.84 -0.20
CA LYS A 125 -19.97 18.77 1.26
C LYS A 125 -21.17 18.08 1.92
N THR A 126 -20.90 17.34 2.99
CA THR A 126 -21.91 16.88 3.95
C THR A 126 -21.28 16.70 5.33
N ILE A 127 -22.10 16.38 6.33
CA ILE A 127 -21.65 16.06 7.68
C ILE A 127 -21.58 14.54 7.83
N ALA A 128 -20.48 14.07 8.42
CA ALA A 128 -20.32 12.68 8.83
C ALA A 128 -20.09 12.59 10.34
N ARG A 129 -20.35 11.41 10.90
CA ARG A 129 -20.09 11.11 12.31
C ARG A 129 -18.97 10.08 12.44
N ILE A 130 -17.95 10.38 13.24
CA ILE A 130 -16.85 9.45 13.50
C ILE A 130 -17.35 8.25 14.30
N LYS A 131 -17.16 7.05 13.74
CA LYS A 131 -17.57 5.77 14.35
C LYS A 131 -16.41 5.09 15.08
N LYS A 132 -15.22 5.10 14.49
CA LYS A 132 -14.04 4.36 14.97
C LYS A 132 -12.77 5.11 14.62
N ILE A 133 -11.77 5.04 15.50
CA ILE A 133 -10.41 5.53 15.25
C ILE A 133 -9.47 4.39 15.66
N GLU A 134 -8.62 3.93 14.74
CA GLU A 134 -7.59 2.93 15.01
C GLU A 134 -6.20 3.51 14.76
N PRO A 135 -5.32 3.53 15.77
CA PRO A 135 -3.93 3.89 15.57
C PRO A 135 -3.23 2.92 14.62
N LYS A 136 -2.45 3.44 13.66
CA LYS A 136 -1.54 2.66 12.81
C LYS A 136 -0.09 3.11 13.00
N LYS A 137 0.82 2.38 12.37
CA LYS A 137 2.25 2.73 12.30
C LYS A 137 2.44 4.05 11.51
N TYR A 138 3.63 4.65 11.63
CA TYR A 138 4.04 5.84 10.85
C TYR A 138 3.15 7.07 11.05
N ASP A 139 2.76 7.36 12.29
CA ASP A 139 1.97 8.55 12.64
C ASP A 139 0.64 8.73 11.90
N LEU A 140 0.04 7.62 11.50
CA LEU A 140 -1.29 7.58 10.91
C LEU A 140 -2.33 6.97 11.87
N ASN A 141 -3.57 7.41 11.73
CA ASN A 141 -4.77 6.81 12.27
C ASN A 141 -5.67 6.36 11.10
N LEU A 142 -6.35 5.23 11.23
CA LEU A 142 -7.53 4.94 10.43
C LEU A 142 -8.74 5.54 11.11
N VAL A 143 -9.44 6.42 10.41
CA VAL A 143 -10.67 7.04 10.90
C VAL A 143 -11.84 6.51 10.07
N THR A 144 -12.76 5.80 10.72
CA THR A 144 -13.99 5.33 10.10
C THR A 144 -15.14 6.24 10.49
N TYR A 145 -15.88 6.75 9.51
CA TYR A 145 -17.02 7.65 9.69
C TYR A 145 -18.25 7.19 8.90
N LEU A 146 -19.42 7.62 9.37
CA LEU A 146 -20.72 7.32 8.79
C LEU A 146 -21.39 8.60 8.29
N TYR A 147 -22.05 8.54 7.15
CA TYR A 147 -22.80 9.66 6.56
C TYR A 147 -23.96 9.14 5.72
N GLU A 148 -24.89 10.03 5.39
CA GLU A 148 -26.10 9.71 4.64
C GLU A 148 -26.23 10.64 3.45
N ILE A 149 -26.48 10.07 2.26
CA ILE A 149 -26.72 10.81 1.01
C ILE A 149 -27.94 10.18 0.36
N ASN A 150 -28.96 10.98 0.05
CA ASN A 150 -30.19 10.53 -0.61
C ASN A 150 -30.83 9.31 0.10
N ASN A 151 -30.97 9.37 1.42
CA ASN A 151 -31.49 8.29 2.29
C ASN A 151 -30.68 6.99 2.29
N GLN A 152 -29.50 6.97 1.68
CA GLN A 152 -28.58 5.84 1.70
C GLN A 152 -27.44 6.10 2.69
N LYS A 153 -27.21 5.13 3.57
CA LYS A 153 -26.14 5.19 4.57
C LYS A 153 -24.83 4.66 3.99
N TYR A 154 -23.76 5.38 4.26
CA TYR A 154 -22.42 5.07 3.83
C TYR A 154 -21.49 4.95 5.03
N SER A 155 -20.47 4.10 4.90
CA SER A 155 -19.37 3.97 5.85
C SER A 155 -18.07 4.07 5.08
N ARG A 156 -17.14 4.88 5.57
CA ARG A 156 -15.85 5.11 4.92
C ARG A 156 -14.74 5.07 5.96
N THR A 157 -13.61 4.46 5.61
CA THR A 157 -12.37 4.51 6.39
C THR A 157 -11.31 5.25 5.60
N GLU A 158 -10.60 6.16 6.26
CA GLU A 158 -9.55 6.99 5.67
C GLU A 158 -8.30 7.00 6.56
N PHE A 159 -7.12 7.11 5.92
CA PHE A 159 -5.86 7.31 6.63
C PHE A 159 -5.68 8.80 6.94
N MET A 160 -5.58 9.14 8.22
CA MET A 160 -5.43 10.50 8.71
C MET A 160 -4.15 10.64 9.52
N ASN A 161 -3.54 11.82 9.52
CA ASN A 161 -2.39 12.09 10.38
C ASN A 161 -2.81 12.07 11.86
N LYS A 162 -1.96 11.47 12.72
CA LYS A 162 -2.18 11.42 14.18
C LYS A 162 -2.27 12.77 14.86
N PHE A 163 -1.67 13.81 14.26
CA PHE A 163 -1.70 15.17 14.81
C PHE A 163 -3.12 15.72 14.95
N PHE A 164 -4.06 15.24 14.14
CA PHE A 164 -5.47 15.58 14.30
C PHE A 164 -6.10 14.78 15.44
N LYS A 165 -6.52 15.47 16.50
CA LYS A 165 -7.13 14.89 17.71
C LYS A 165 -8.63 14.63 17.52
N TRP A 166 -8.96 13.68 16.66
CA TRP A 166 -10.35 13.25 16.42
C TRP A 166 -10.94 12.51 17.62
N LYS A 167 -12.26 12.65 17.83
CA LYS A 167 -12.99 11.89 18.86
C LYS A 167 -14.10 11.02 18.26
N LYS A 168 -14.28 9.83 18.83
CA LYS A 168 -15.42 8.98 18.48
C LYS A 168 -16.73 9.70 18.80
N GLY A 169 -17.68 9.68 17.87
CA GLY A 169 -18.99 10.30 18.00
C GLY A 169 -19.05 11.76 17.57
N GLU A 170 -17.91 12.39 17.29
CA GLU A 170 -17.79 13.76 16.77
C GLU A 170 -18.35 13.87 15.34
N ASN A 171 -18.92 15.03 15.02
CA ASN A 171 -19.35 15.37 13.67
C ASN A 171 -18.22 16.08 12.93
N VAL A 172 -17.97 15.71 11.68
CA VAL A 172 -16.94 16.28 10.82
C VAL A 172 -17.50 16.63 9.45
N SER A 173 -16.96 17.68 8.83
CA SER A 173 -17.23 17.99 7.42
C SER A 173 -16.50 16.97 6.53
N ILE A 174 -17.21 16.44 5.54
CA ILE A 174 -16.63 15.56 4.52
C ILE A 174 -16.96 16.06 3.12
N LEU A 175 -16.10 15.73 2.17
CA LEU A 175 -16.35 15.85 0.74
C LEU A 175 -16.70 14.47 0.18
N TYR A 176 -17.86 14.32 -0.45
CA TYR A 176 -18.25 13.09 -1.15
C TYR A 176 -18.29 13.34 -2.67
N LYS A 177 -17.90 12.34 -3.46
CA LYS A 177 -17.90 12.43 -4.93
C LYS A 177 -19.34 12.32 -5.45
N ILE A 178 -19.77 13.30 -6.25
CA ILE A 178 -21.17 13.46 -6.68
C ILE A 178 -21.71 12.17 -7.35
N ASN A 179 -20.92 11.57 -8.25
CA ASN A 179 -21.33 10.40 -9.03
C ASN A 179 -20.99 9.05 -8.37
N ASN A 180 -20.27 9.06 -7.24
CA ASN A 180 -19.96 7.84 -6.48
C ASN A 180 -19.75 8.20 -5.01
N PRO A 181 -20.83 8.35 -4.21
CA PRO A 181 -20.73 8.82 -2.84
C PRO A 181 -19.88 7.94 -1.93
N LYS A 182 -19.62 6.66 -2.29
CA LYS A 182 -18.70 5.77 -1.55
C LYS A 182 -17.28 6.33 -1.47
N ILE A 183 -16.89 7.20 -2.42
CA ILE A 183 -15.64 7.95 -2.38
C ILE A 183 -15.93 9.23 -1.61
N SER A 184 -15.36 9.31 -0.42
CA SER A 184 -15.39 10.50 0.40
C SER A 184 -14.11 10.69 1.20
N TYR A 185 -13.88 11.94 1.59
CA TYR A 185 -12.72 12.38 2.36
C TYR A 185 -13.15 13.31 3.48
N ILE A 186 -12.55 13.19 4.64
CA ILE A 186 -12.67 14.20 5.69
C ILE A 186 -12.05 15.49 5.17
N GLU A 187 -12.83 16.57 5.22
CA GLU A 187 -12.28 17.89 4.92
C GLU A 187 -11.26 18.18 6.02
N LYS A 188 -9.97 18.27 5.64
CA LYS A 188 -8.93 18.71 6.56
C LYS A 188 -9.29 20.13 6.95
N GLU A 189 -9.82 20.33 8.15
CA GLU A 189 -9.93 21.67 8.70
C GLU A 189 -8.53 22.28 8.66
N THR A 190 -8.35 23.30 7.85
CA THR A 190 -7.26 24.27 8.00
C THR A 190 -7.51 24.98 9.32
N GLY A 191 -7.14 24.33 10.43
CA GLY A 191 -7.64 24.68 11.76
C GLY A 191 -6.70 24.20 12.86
N GLY A 192 -5.49 24.75 12.86
CA GLY A 192 -4.56 24.73 13.99
C GLY A 192 -3.78 26.02 13.99
N ASN A 193 -4.43 27.09 14.42
CA ASN A 193 -3.83 28.40 14.60
C ASN A 193 -2.53 28.31 15.41
N LYS A 194 -1.63 29.22 15.04
CA LYS A 194 -0.69 29.85 15.96
C LYS A 194 -1.35 30.06 17.32
N SER A 195 -0.77 29.50 18.37
CA SER A 195 -0.85 29.99 19.74
C SER A 195 0.48 29.72 20.38
#